data_AF-A0A943WL83-F1
#
_entry.id   AF-A0A943WL83-F1
#
_cell.length_a   1.000
_cell.length_b   1.000
_cell.length_c   1.000
_cell.angle_alpha   90.00
_cell.angle_beta   90.00
_cell.angle_gamma   90.00
#
_symmetry.space_group_name_H-M   'P 1'
#
loop_
_entity.id
_entity.type
_entity.pdbx_description
1 polymer ?
#
loop_
_entity_poly.entity_id
_entity_poly.type
_entity_poly.pdbx_seq_one_letter_code
_entity_poly.pdbx_strand_id
1 'polypeptide(L)'
;MSFIKQFTDNLLSMEFRTISNMNDNTLLSDESKYMGLCKFTGNTMYIVVAINGDNPDYEIITHGLQNFLAMEKRFNVVSLFVYFKEKADEKIINYCNVDILDYNAPYVELKWVADISEKKIIVNGQQPNKLIDIEKAINNALNMEGYDVATDVRDLEKKHIENRAKNVKTNNIAFTIGLMAINVIVFLAMELLGGSTNTEVLLKFGALDRDLILSGQIYRLFTYMFLHIGFMHLLCNGFSIYIFGSRAEKYFGKLKYVIIYIISGLLGGLLSIIFNGAVSAGASGAIFGIMGANIVYSKFYKRSMDGLDLGVLIVFAIINIGTGILIPNVDNWGHLGGLIGGIITSLIFCIGEKKNETT
;
A
#
# COMPACT_ATOMS: atom_id res chain seq x y z
N MET A 1 20.30 12.67 -14.61
CA MET A 1 19.57 11.38 -14.61
C MET A 1 18.64 11.46 -15.80
N SER A 2 18.63 10.50 -16.72
CA SER A 2 17.88 10.70 -17.98
C SER A 2 16.37 10.76 -17.79
N PHE A 3 15.68 11.40 -18.73
CA PHE A 3 14.21 11.42 -18.79
C PHE A 3 13.62 10.01 -18.66
N ILE A 4 14.09 9.06 -19.49
CA ILE A 4 13.60 7.68 -19.50
C ILE A 4 13.71 7.07 -18.11
N LYS A 5 14.90 7.10 -17.53
CA LYS A 5 15.15 6.49 -16.22
C LYS A 5 14.24 7.07 -15.13
N GLN A 6 14.10 8.39 -15.08
CA GLN A 6 13.21 9.04 -14.12
C GLN A 6 11.75 8.70 -14.37
N PHE A 7 11.32 8.65 -15.63
CA PHE A 7 9.96 8.30 -16.00
C PHE A 7 9.63 6.85 -15.60
N THR A 8 10.54 5.91 -15.88
CA THR A 8 10.44 4.52 -15.46
C THR A 8 10.37 4.38 -13.95
N ASP A 9 11.26 5.05 -13.22
CA ASP A 9 11.26 5.02 -11.75
C ASP A 9 9.94 5.56 -11.19
N ASN A 10 9.40 6.63 -11.78
CA ASN A 10 8.10 7.17 -11.41
C ASN A 10 6.99 6.14 -11.65
N LEU A 11 6.94 5.48 -12.81
CA LEU A 11 5.93 4.45 -13.11
C LEU A 11 6.04 3.24 -12.17
N LEU A 12 7.25 2.73 -11.91
CA LEU A 12 7.48 1.64 -10.96
C LEU A 12 7.03 2.01 -9.54
N SER A 13 7.23 3.27 -9.13
CA SER A 13 6.73 3.78 -7.84
C SER A 13 5.20 3.86 -7.78
N MET A 14 4.54 3.97 -8.93
CA MET A 14 3.08 3.95 -9.09
C MET A 14 2.52 2.52 -9.22
N GLU A 15 3.32 1.51 -8.88
CA GLU A 15 3.00 0.07 -8.93
C GLU A 15 2.83 -0.52 -10.33
N PHE A 16 3.32 0.17 -11.36
CA PHE A 16 3.50 -0.48 -12.66
C PHE A 16 4.58 -1.57 -12.57
N ARG A 17 4.47 -2.55 -13.46
CA ARG A 17 5.39 -3.68 -13.60
C ARG A 17 5.88 -3.78 -15.03
N THR A 18 7.08 -4.30 -15.25
CA THR A 18 7.52 -4.55 -16.62
C THR A 18 6.65 -5.61 -17.27
N ILE A 19 6.50 -5.50 -18.58
CA ILE A 19 5.87 -6.55 -19.38
C ILE A 19 6.98 -7.54 -19.73
N SER A 20 7.44 -8.33 -18.75
CA SER A 20 8.39 -9.42 -18.99
C SER A 20 7.62 -10.68 -19.36
N ASN A 21 7.97 -11.29 -20.51
CA ASN A 21 7.42 -12.55 -21.06
C ASN A 21 5.95 -12.55 -21.50
N MET A 22 5.64 -11.81 -22.56
CA MET A 22 4.37 -11.99 -23.28
C MET A 22 4.50 -12.84 -24.57
N ASN A 23 5.71 -13.29 -24.93
CA ASN A 23 6.10 -14.53 -25.65
C ASN A 23 7.51 -14.34 -26.24
N ASP A 24 8.35 -15.38 -26.22
CA ASP A 24 9.75 -15.40 -26.71
C ASP A 24 9.94 -15.16 -28.24
N ASN A 25 8.91 -14.69 -28.96
CA ASN A 25 8.91 -14.65 -30.44
C ASN A 25 8.37 -13.36 -31.07
N THR A 26 8.35 -12.22 -30.38
CA THR A 26 7.80 -10.97 -30.94
C THR A 26 8.79 -9.81 -30.83
N LEU A 27 8.54 -8.75 -31.62
CA LEU A 27 9.30 -7.49 -31.74
C LEU A 27 9.72 -6.83 -30.41
N LEU A 28 9.24 -7.32 -29.27
CA LEU A 28 9.47 -6.97 -27.86
C LEU A 28 10.87 -7.28 -27.32
N SER A 29 11.74 -7.93 -28.10
CA SER A 29 13.08 -8.35 -27.68
C SER A 29 14.19 -7.32 -27.87
N ASP A 30 13.97 -6.25 -28.64
CA ASP A 30 14.95 -5.18 -28.83
C ASP A 30 14.73 -4.08 -27.78
N GLU A 31 15.02 -4.43 -26.52
CA GLU A 31 14.80 -3.63 -25.29
C GLU A 31 15.48 -2.25 -25.30
N SER A 32 16.36 -2.01 -26.28
CA SER A 32 17.07 -0.75 -26.49
C SER A 32 16.20 0.35 -27.13
N LYS A 33 15.02 0.03 -27.68
CA LYS A 33 14.23 0.96 -28.51
C LYS A 33 12.93 1.47 -27.88
N TYR A 34 12.37 0.77 -26.90
CA TYR A 34 11.14 1.14 -26.21
C TYR A 34 10.98 0.39 -24.90
N MET A 35 10.15 0.93 -24.00
CA MET A 35 9.91 0.36 -22.68
C MET A 35 8.42 0.30 -22.37
N GLY A 36 7.88 -0.91 -22.17
CA GLY A 36 6.50 -1.14 -21.78
C GLY A 36 6.34 -1.54 -20.31
N LEU A 37 5.52 -0.80 -19.57
CA LEU A 37 5.07 -1.21 -18.24
C LEU A 37 3.54 -1.30 -18.19
N CYS A 38 3.02 -2.16 -17.31
CA CYS A 38 1.59 -2.32 -17.13
C CYS A 38 1.16 -2.22 -15.66
N LYS A 39 -0.10 -1.80 -15.45
CA LYS A 39 -0.79 -1.79 -14.16
C LYS A 39 -2.25 -2.21 -14.34
N PHE A 40 -2.73 -3.08 -13.48
CA PHE A 40 -4.15 -3.46 -13.46
C PHE A 40 -4.93 -2.58 -12.48
N THR A 41 -6.08 -2.07 -12.91
CA THR A 41 -7.08 -1.41 -12.04
C THR A 41 -8.45 -1.99 -12.37
N GLY A 42 -9.01 -2.80 -11.46
CA GLY A 42 -10.25 -3.54 -11.73
C GLY A 42 -10.08 -4.51 -12.91
N ASN A 43 -10.94 -4.41 -13.92
CA ASN A 43 -10.88 -5.21 -15.15
C ASN A 43 -10.09 -4.52 -16.28
N THR A 44 -9.42 -3.41 -15.99
CA THR A 44 -8.68 -2.63 -16.99
C THR A 44 -7.18 -2.76 -16.77
N MET A 45 -6.47 -3.15 -17.83
CA MET A 45 -5.02 -3.16 -17.92
C MET A 45 -4.56 -1.85 -18.57
N TYR A 46 -3.84 -1.02 -17.80
CA TYR A 46 -3.19 0.17 -18.32
C TYR A 46 -1.77 -0.19 -18.73
N ILE A 47 -1.42 0.08 -19.98
CA ILE A 47 -0.10 -0.16 -20.55
C ILE A 47 0.50 1.20 -20.91
N VAL A 48 1.73 1.45 -20.48
CA VAL A 48 2.47 2.67 -20.79
C VAL A 48 3.73 2.27 -21.52
N VAL A 49 3.91 2.79 -22.74
CA VAL A 49 5.07 2.52 -23.58
C VAL A 49 5.83 3.83 -23.83
N ALA A 50 7.06 3.92 -23.35
CA ALA A 50 7.96 5.02 -23.68
C ALA A 50 8.69 4.72 -25.00
N ILE A 51 8.60 5.62 -25.98
CA ILE A 51 9.19 5.48 -27.32
C ILE A 51 10.07 6.68 -27.64
N ASN A 52 11.27 6.43 -28.18
CA ASN A 52 12.12 7.50 -28.71
C ASN A 52 11.53 8.06 -30.01
N GLY A 53 11.07 9.31 -30.00
CA GLY A 53 10.53 10.00 -31.17
C GLY A 53 11.58 10.35 -32.24
N ASP A 54 12.87 10.23 -31.94
CA ASP A 54 13.96 10.39 -32.92
C ASP A 54 14.31 9.09 -33.66
N ASN A 55 13.75 7.94 -33.24
CA ASN A 55 13.95 6.68 -33.93
C ASN A 55 13.06 6.61 -35.18
N PRO A 56 13.62 6.42 -36.40
CA PRO A 56 12.83 6.39 -37.64
C PRO A 56 11.77 5.28 -37.68
N ASP A 57 11.92 4.21 -36.89
CA ASP A 57 11.06 3.03 -36.91
C ASP A 57 9.93 3.07 -35.86
N TYR A 58 9.68 4.21 -35.19
CA TYR A 58 8.67 4.31 -34.12
C TYR A 58 7.28 3.85 -34.58
N GLU A 59 6.92 4.05 -35.85
CA GLU A 59 5.63 3.64 -36.42
C GLU A 59 5.49 2.12 -36.49
N ILE A 60 6.56 1.43 -36.91
CA ILE A 60 6.59 -0.03 -37.03
C ILE A 60 6.49 -0.67 -35.65
N ILE A 61 7.22 -0.12 -34.67
CA ILE A 61 7.19 -0.55 -33.27
C ILE A 61 5.76 -0.44 -32.72
N THR A 62 5.12 0.70 -32.95
CA THR A 62 3.75 0.97 -32.45
C THR A 62 2.73 0.00 -33.05
N HIS A 63 2.75 -0.20 -34.37
CA HIS A 63 1.84 -1.13 -35.04
C HIS A 63 2.04 -2.59 -34.60
N GLY A 64 3.29 -3.01 -34.39
CA GLY A 64 3.59 -4.35 -33.86
C GLY A 64 2.99 -4.57 -32.47
N LEU A 65 3.12 -3.56 -31.59
CA LEU A 65 2.55 -3.59 -30.24
C LEU A 65 1.03 -3.59 -30.25
N GLN A 66 0.41 -2.75 -31.08
CA GLN A 66 -1.05 -2.71 -31.24
C GLN A 66 -1.62 -4.08 -31.58
N ASN A 67 -1.05 -4.73 -32.61
CA ASN A 67 -1.52 -6.04 -33.06
C ASN A 67 -1.40 -7.09 -31.96
N PHE A 68 -0.30 -7.05 -31.20
CA PHE A 68 -0.08 -7.97 -30.09
C PHE A 68 -1.09 -7.75 -28.96
N LEU A 69 -1.31 -6.49 -28.55
CA LEU A 69 -2.19 -6.15 -27.43
C LEU A 69 -3.67 -6.34 -27.77
N ALA A 70 -4.07 -6.10 -29.01
CA ALA A 70 -5.44 -6.34 -29.48
C ALA A 70 -5.85 -7.82 -29.47
N MET A 71 -4.89 -8.76 -29.39
CA MET A 71 -5.17 -10.20 -29.25
C MET A 71 -5.61 -10.59 -27.83
N GLU A 72 -5.36 -9.75 -26.83
CA GLU A 72 -5.60 -10.07 -25.42
C GLU A 72 -7.02 -9.71 -24.98
N LYS A 73 -8.00 -10.55 -25.36
CA LYS A 73 -9.45 -10.29 -25.14
C LYS A 73 -9.95 -10.47 -23.70
N ARG A 74 -9.07 -10.76 -22.74
CA ARG A 74 -9.44 -11.06 -21.34
C ARG A 74 -9.76 -9.81 -20.52
N PHE A 75 -9.25 -8.65 -20.90
CA PHE A 75 -9.33 -7.42 -20.12
C PHE A 75 -9.65 -6.24 -21.03
N ASN A 76 -10.16 -5.15 -20.46
CA ASN A 76 -10.14 -3.87 -21.16
C ASN A 76 -8.69 -3.36 -21.14
N VAL A 77 -8.17 -2.92 -22.28
CA VAL A 77 -6.78 -2.47 -22.41
C VAL A 77 -6.77 -1.00 -22.76
N VAL A 78 -6.08 -0.19 -21.96
CA VAL A 78 -5.79 1.22 -22.28
C VAL A 78 -4.30 1.35 -22.46
N SER A 79 -3.86 1.59 -23.70
CA SER A 79 -2.45 1.72 -24.03
C SER A 79 -2.09 3.19 -24.26
N LEU A 80 -1.16 3.72 -23.48
CA LEU A 80 -0.59 5.05 -23.66
C LEU A 80 0.83 4.96 -24.19
N PHE A 81 1.02 5.41 -25.43
CA PHE A 81 2.32 5.61 -26.03
C PHE A 81 2.82 7.03 -25.73
N VAL A 82 3.98 7.13 -25.09
CA VAL A 82 4.64 8.39 -24.76
C VAL A 82 5.87 8.54 -25.64
N TYR A 83 5.77 9.40 -26.65
CA TYR A 83 6.87 9.72 -27.57
C TYR A 83 7.67 10.85 -26.96
N PHE A 84 8.88 10.56 -26.49
CA PHE A 84 9.77 11.60 -25.98
C PHE A 84 10.72 12.05 -27.08
N LYS A 85 10.99 13.36 -27.14
CA LYS A 85 11.87 13.97 -28.12
C LYS A 85 12.55 15.19 -27.52
N GLU A 86 13.80 15.47 -27.91
CA GLU A 86 14.53 16.66 -27.44
C GLU A 86 13.72 17.93 -27.75
N LYS A 87 13.21 18.05 -28.98
CA LYS A 87 12.28 19.10 -29.39
C LYS A 87 11.22 18.53 -30.34
N ALA A 88 9.93 18.69 -30.01
CA ALA A 88 8.86 18.14 -30.83
C ALA A 88 8.78 18.86 -32.20
N ASP A 89 8.61 18.08 -33.27
CA ASP A 89 8.38 18.58 -34.62
C ASP A 89 6.95 18.32 -35.10
N GLU A 90 6.54 18.95 -36.20
CA GLU A 90 5.19 18.78 -36.74
C GLU A 90 4.89 17.33 -37.12
N LYS A 91 5.90 16.55 -37.53
CA LYS A 91 5.70 15.15 -37.94
C LYS A 91 5.20 14.32 -36.75
N ILE A 92 5.90 14.38 -35.61
CA ILE A 92 5.50 13.59 -34.43
C ILE A 92 4.21 14.11 -33.80
N ILE A 93 4.02 15.44 -33.81
CA ILE A 93 2.80 16.08 -33.29
C ILE A 93 1.57 15.65 -34.12
N ASN A 94 1.69 15.60 -35.44
CA ASN A 94 0.62 15.15 -36.33
C ASN A 94 0.38 13.64 -36.20
N TYR A 95 1.43 12.83 -36.08
CA TYR A 95 1.30 11.39 -35.88
C TYR A 95 0.59 11.02 -34.56
N CYS A 96 0.79 11.83 -33.51
CA CYS A 96 0.13 11.66 -32.22
C CYS A 96 -1.25 12.32 -32.12
N ASN A 97 -1.73 12.95 -33.19
CA ASN A 97 -3.08 13.52 -33.23
C ASN A 97 -4.11 12.40 -33.48
N VAL A 98 -4.72 11.91 -32.41
CA VAL A 98 -5.65 10.78 -32.44
C VAL A 98 -6.99 11.19 -31.85
N ASP A 99 -8.09 10.96 -32.56
CA ASP A 99 -9.45 11.13 -32.04
C ASP A 99 -10.00 9.79 -31.54
N ILE A 100 -10.43 9.76 -30.28
CA ILE A 100 -10.97 8.57 -29.64
C ILE A 100 -12.48 8.58 -29.79
N LEU A 101 -12.98 7.68 -30.64
CA LEU A 101 -14.41 7.61 -30.98
C LEU A 101 -15.23 6.87 -29.92
N ASP A 102 -14.63 5.88 -29.24
CA ASP A 102 -15.28 5.11 -28.19
C ASP A 102 -14.31 4.78 -27.05
N TYR A 103 -14.55 5.40 -25.90
CA TYR A 103 -13.79 5.15 -24.67
C TYR A 103 -14.15 3.83 -23.97
N ASN A 104 -15.26 3.19 -24.36
CA ASN A 104 -15.70 1.91 -23.81
C ASN A 104 -15.23 0.73 -24.66
N ALA A 105 -14.50 0.98 -25.74
CA ALA A 105 -13.93 -0.08 -26.54
C ALA A 105 -13.03 -0.99 -25.68
N PRO A 106 -13.01 -2.32 -25.93
CA PRO A 106 -12.13 -3.24 -25.22
C PRO A 106 -10.64 -2.88 -25.32
N TYR A 107 -10.27 -2.10 -26.34
CA TYR A 107 -8.94 -1.55 -26.53
C TYR A 107 -9.05 -0.05 -26.85
N VAL A 108 -8.43 0.79 -26.02
CA VAL A 108 -8.30 2.23 -26.23
C VAL A 108 -6.82 2.58 -26.35
N GLU A 109 -6.47 3.30 -27.40
CA GLU A 109 -5.10 3.77 -27.64
C GLU A 109 -4.99 5.28 -27.47
N LEU A 110 -3.93 5.69 -26.79
CA LEU A 110 -3.55 7.06 -26.51
C LEU A 110 -2.11 7.30 -26.99
N LYS A 111 -1.84 8.49 -27.54
CA LYS A 111 -0.53 8.93 -28.00
C LYS A 111 -0.24 10.33 -27.48
N TRP A 112 0.74 10.45 -26.60
CA TRP A 112 1.21 11.73 -26.05
C TRP A 112 2.64 12.00 -26.48
N VAL A 113 2.99 13.27 -26.63
CA VAL A 113 4.38 13.70 -26.88
C VAL A 113 4.95 14.37 -25.64
N ALA A 114 6.13 13.96 -25.21
CA ALA A 114 6.92 14.61 -24.18
C ALA A 114 8.04 15.41 -24.84
N ASP A 115 7.89 16.74 -24.86
CA ASP A 115 8.90 17.66 -25.36
C ASP A 115 9.87 18.03 -24.23
N ILE A 116 11.12 17.56 -24.34
CA ILE A 116 12.12 17.66 -23.28
C ILE A 116 12.65 19.09 -23.16
N SER A 117 12.96 19.75 -24.29
CA SER A 117 13.46 21.14 -24.33
C SER A 117 12.44 22.12 -23.75
N GLU A 118 11.17 21.97 -24.14
CA GLU A 118 10.08 22.84 -23.68
C GLU A 118 9.48 22.40 -22.33
N LYS A 119 9.91 21.25 -21.81
CA LYS A 119 9.43 20.64 -20.56
C LYS A 119 7.91 20.55 -20.47
N LYS A 120 7.25 20.12 -21.56
CA LYS A 120 5.79 20.02 -21.64
C LYS A 120 5.32 18.73 -22.28
N ILE A 121 4.08 18.36 -21.93
CA ILE A 121 3.35 17.27 -22.57
C ILE A 121 2.42 17.89 -23.62
N ILE A 122 2.46 17.36 -24.83
CA ILE A 122 1.56 17.73 -25.92
C ILE A 122 0.57 16.58 -26.11
N VAL A 123 -0.72 16.90 -25.96
CA VAL A 123 -1.84 15.97 -26.15
C VAL A 123 -2.77 16.61 -27.18
N ASN A 124 -2.87 15.98 -28.35
CA ASN A 124 -3.66 16.48 -29.49
C ASN A 124 -4.82 15.54 -29.80
N GLY A 125 -5.85 16.08 -30.44
CA GLY A 125 -7.11 15.36 -30.72
C GLY A 125 -7.97 15.23 -29.47
N GLN A 126 -9.03 14.42 -29.56
CA GLN A 126 -9.96 14.17 -28.46
C GLN A 126 -9.42 13.14 -27.45
N GLN A 127 -8.18 13.31 -27.00
CA GLN A 127 -7.54 12.45 -26.01
C GLN A 127 -7.65 13.03 -24.60
N PRO A 128 -7.70 12.19 -23.55
CA PRO A 128 -7.57 12.66 -22.18
C PRO A 128 -6.15 13.16 -21.95
N ASN A 129 -6.00 14.21 -21.14
CA ASN A 129 -4.71 14.75 -20.71
C ASN A 129 -4.30 14.31 -19.28
N LYS A 130 -5.11 13.43 -18.68
CA LYS A 130 -4.87 12.82 -17.37
C LYS A 130 -5.21 11.33 -17.46
N LEU A 131 -4.33 10.49 -16.96
CA LEU A 131 -4.50 9.04 -17.01
C LEU A 131 -3.80 8.41 -15.82
N ILE A 132 -4.56 8.04 -14.77
CA ILE A 132 -4.05 7.39 -13.55
C ILE A 132 -2.72 7.99 -13.03
N ASP A 133 -2.62 9.32 -13.06
CA ASP A 133 -1.46 10.12 -12.66
C ASP A 133 -0.18 9.95 -13.51
N ILE A 134 -0.25 9.30 -14.67
CA ILE A 134 0.90 9.15 -15.58
C ILE A 134 1.41 10.52 -16.06
N GLU A 135 0.53 11.51 -16.21
CA GLU A 135 0.94 12.87 -16.56
C GLU A 135 1.87 13.47 -15.49
N LYS A 136 1.70 13.12 -14.21
CA LYS A 136 2.60 13.56 -13.13
C LYS A 136 3.95 12.86 -13.23
N ALA A 137 3.96 11.57 -13.59
CA ALA A 137 5.19 10.82 -13.81
C ALA A 137 6.03 11.42 -14.95
N ILE A 138 5.40 11.82 -16.06
CA ILE A 138 6.06 12.47 -17.19
C ILE A 138 6.58 13.87 -16.78
N ASN A 139 5.73 14.71 -16.16
CA ASN A 139 6.12 16.05 -15.73
C ASN A 139 7.30 16.03 -14.74
N ASN A 140 7.33 15.06 -13.82
CA ASN A 140 8.46 14.88 -12.92
C ASN A 140 9.75 14.50 -13.67
N ALA A 141 9.65 13.69 -14.73
CA ALA A 141 10.78 13.27 -15.54
C ALA A 141 11.31 14.38 -16.47
N LEU A 142 10.44 15.25 -16.99
CA LEU A 142 10.79 16.40 -17.83
C LEU A 142 11.67 17.44 -17.10
N ASN A 143 11.74 17.39 -15.76
CA ASN A 143 12.60 18.28 -14.98
C ASN A 143 14.08 17.86 -14.92
N MET A 144 14.48 16.79 -15.62
CA MET A 144 15.83 16.24 -15.58
C MET A 144 16.71 16.67 -16.77
N GLU A 145 18.03 16.68 -16.58
CA GLU A 145 19.02 16.94 -17.64
C GLU A 145 19.44 15.64 -18.38
N GLY A 146 19.32 15.66 -19.71
CA GLY A 146 19.98 14.73 -20.63
C GLY A 146 19.21 13.47 -21.04
N TYR A 147 19.72 12.81 -22.10
CA TYR A 147 19.20 11.58 -22.70
C TYR A 147 20.11 10.40 -22.36
N ASP A 148 19.54 9.28 -21.92
CA ASP A 148 20.26 8.01 -21.77
C ASP A 148 19.33 6.86 -22.19
N VAL A 149 19.64 6.27 -23.34
CA VAL A 149 18.90 5.19 -24.02
C VAL A 149 19.30 3.82 -23.49
N ALA A 150 20.46 3.74 -22.86
CA ALA A 150 21.11 2.48 -22.53
C ALA A 150 20.72 1.93 -21.15
N THR A 151 19.76 2.55 -20.47
CA THR A 151 19.33 2.07 -19.15
C THR A 151 18.49 0.79 -19.31
N ASP A 152 19.08 -0.35 -18.95
CA ASP A 152 18.35 -1.62 -18.88
C ASP A 152 17.21 -1.53 -17.84
N VAL A 153 15.99 -1.67 -18.33
CA VAL A 153 14.75 -1.62 -17.54
C VAL A 153 14.70 -2.77 -16.54
N ARG A 154 15.30 -3.92 -16.89
CA ARG A 154 15.39 -5.09 -16.02
C ARG A 154 16.27 -4.79 -14.82
N ASP A 155 17.35 -4.02 -15.00
CA ASP A 155 18.19 -3.59 -13.88
C ASP A 155 17.44 -2.61 -12.98
N LEU A 156 16.64 -1.70 -13.54
CA LEU A 156 15.77 -0.81 -12.77
C LEU A 156 14.70 -1.59 -12.01
N GLU A 157 14.02 -2.53 -12.66
CA GLU A 157 13.01 -3.39 -12.04
C GLU A 157 13.63 -4.28 -10.97
N LYS A 158 14.76 -4.93 -11.26
CA LYS A 158 15.50 -5.76 -10.29
C LYS A 158 15.90 -4.92 -9.09
N LYS A 159 16.42 -3.70 -9.29
CA LYS A 159 16.70 -2.75 -8.21
C LYS A 159 15.43 -2.36 -7.45
N HIS A 160 14.30 -2.19 -8.13
CA HIS A 160 13.01 -1.86 -7.49
C HIS A 160 12.44 -3.03 -6.69
N ILE A 161 12.55 -4.27 -7.19
CA ILE A 161 12.20 -5.52 -6.52
C ILE A 161 13.11 -5.74 -5.31
N GLU A 162 14.43 -5.58 -5.49
CA GLU A 162 15.41 -5.65 -4.41
C GLU A 162 15.15 -4.59 -3.35
N ASN A 163 14.84 -3.34 -3.73
CA ASN A 163 14.47 -2.30 -2.78
C ASN A 163 13.13 -2.58 -2.07
N ARG A 164 12.16 -3.21 -2.76
CA ARG A 164 10.91 -3.67 -2.12
C ARG A 164 11.18 -4.79 -1.11
N ALA A 165 12.05 -5.74 -1.46
CA ALA A 165 12.46 -6.85 -0.61
C ALA A 165 13.33 -6.39 0.58
N LYS A 166 14.20 -5.39 0.39
CA LYS A 166 15.13 -4.89 1.41
C LYS A 166 14.45 -4.40 2.69
N ASN A 167 13.23 -3.86 2.61
CA ASN A 167 12.54 -3.39 3.82
C ASN A 167 11.55 -4.43 4.39
N VAL A 168 11.51 -5.67 3.89
CA VAL A 168 10.91 -6.80 4.61
C VAL A 168 11.98 -7.37 5.54
N LYS A 169 11.73 -7.30 6.85
CA LYS A 169 12.72 -7.70 7.87
C LYS A 169 12.62 -9.17 8.24
N THR A 170 11.47 -9.80 8.05
CA THR A 170 11.24 -11.22 8.33
C THR A 170 10.05 -11.73 7.51
N ASN A 171 10.07 -13.01 7.11
CA ASN A 171 8.88 -13.71 6.59
C ASN A 171 8.21 -14.61 7.63
N ASN A 172 8.82 -14.75 8.80
CA ASN A 172 8.29 -15.50 9.94
C ASN A 172 7.38 -14.58 10.77
N ILE A 173 6.13 -15.01 10.97
CA ILE A 173 5.06 -14.31 11.70
C ILE A 173 4.73 -14.98 13.05
N ALA A 174 5.72 -15.62 13.67
CA ALA A 174 5.52 -16.42 14.89
C ALA A 174 4.94 -15.61 16.06
N PHE A 175 5.27 -14.32 16.20
CA PHE A 175 4.70 -13.52 17.29
C PHE A 175 3.22 -13.21 17.06
N THR A 176 2.84 -12.93 15.81
CA THR A 176 1.43 -12.79 15.42
C THR A 176 0.64 -14.05 15.76
N ILE A 177 1.16 -15.23 15.38
CA ILE A 177 0.53 -16.52 15.70
C ILE A 177 0.50 -16.78 17.21
N GLY A 178 1.58 -16.45 17.93
CA GLY A 178 1.66 -16.57 19.38
C GLY A 178 0.61 -15.71 20.11
N LEU A 179 0.41 -14.47 19.69
CA LEU A 179 -0.63 -13.59 20.24
C LEU A 179 -2.03 -14.15 20.01
N MET A 180 -2.31 -14.66 18.80
CA MET A 180 -3.59 -15.30 18.51
C MET A 180 -3.81 -16.55 19.39
N ALA A 181 -2.77 -17.38 19.56
CA ALA A 181 -2.85 -18.56 20.40
C ALA A 181 -3.13 -18.20 21.88
N ILE A 182 -2.47 -17.17 22.41
CA ILE A 182 -2.71 -16.69 23.77
C ILE A 182 -4.17 -16.23 23.93
N ASN A 183 -4.69 -15.44 22.98
CA ASN A 183 -6.08 -14.97 23.03
C ASN A 183 -7.09 -16.12 23.05
N VAL A 184 -6.85 -17.17 22.23
CA VAL A 184 -7.69 -18.37 22.22
C VAL A 184 -7.62 -19.12 23.55
N ILE A 185 -6.42 -19.33 24.09
CA ILE A 185 -6.23 -20.05 25.37
C ILE A 185 -6.94 -19.32 26.51
N VAL A 186 -6.76 -17.99 26.60
CA VAL A 186 -7.39 -17.18 27.65
C VAL A 186 -8.91 -17.16 27.48
N PHE A 187 -9.41 -17.08 26.26
CA PHE A 187 -10.84 -17.17 25.98
C PHE A 187 -11.44 -18.51 26.44
N LEU A 188 -10.80 -19.64 26.09
CA LEU A 188 -11.26 -20.96 26.54
C LEU A 188 -11.23 -21.09 28.07
N ALA A 189 -10.23 -20.53 28.74
CA ALA A 189 -10.18 -20.50 30.20
C ALA A 189 -11.34 -19.71 30.82
N MET A 190 -11.73 -18.56 30.23
CA MET A 190 -12.89 -17.80 30.68
C MET A 190 -14.21 -18.58 30.47
N GLU A 191 -14.36 -19.25 29.33
CA GLU A 191 -15.54 -20.09 29.05
C GLU A 191 -15.69 -21.21 30.09
N LEU A 192 -14.60 -21.89 30.45
CA LEU A 192 -14.60 -22.93 31.48
C LEU A 192 -14.90 -22.42 32.88
N LEU A 193 -14.62 -21.14 33.17
CA LEU A 193 -14.72 -20.53 34.50
C LEU A 193 -15.92 -19.60 34.68
N GLY A 194 -16.94 -19.72 33.82
CA GLY A 194 -18.22 -19.04 33.98
C GLY A 194 -18.69 -18.21 32.78
N GLY A 195 -17.93 -18.19 31.68
CA GLY A 195 -18.31 -17.57 30.42
C GLY A 195 -17.67 -16.20 30.18
N SER A 196 -17.23 -15.95 28.95
CA SER A 196 -16.58 -14.68 28.57
C SER A 196 -17.52 -13.47 28.51
N THR A 197 -18.83 -13.69 28.59
CA THR A 197 -19.85 -12.61 28.66
C THR A 197 -20.22 -12.23 30.09
N ASN A 198 -19.67 -12.92 31.09
CA ASN A 198 -19.91 -12.62 32.50
C ASN A 198 -18.90 -11.59 33.02
N THR A 199 -19.38 -10.42 33.45
CA THR A 199 -18.55 -9.33 33.96
C THR A 199 -17.70 -9.73 35.16
N GLU A 200 -18.18 -10.60 36.05
CA GLU A 200 -17.41 -11.07 37.20
C GLU A 200 -16.21 -11.92 36.74
N VAL A 201 -16.40 -12.77 35.74
CA VAL A 201 -15.33 -13.56 35.13
C VAL A 201 -14.31 -12.64 34.46
N LEU A 202 -14.77 -11.66 33.67
CA LEU A 202 -13.90 -10.66 33.04
C LEU A 202 -13.05 -9.91 34.08
N LEU A 203 -13.65 -9.45 35.18
CA LEU A 203 -12.92 -8.75 36.24
C LEU A 203 -11.92 -9.66 36.95
N LYS A 204 -12.25 -10.94 37.20
CA LYS A 204 -11.31 -11.93 37.76
C LYS A 204 -10.10 -12.19 36.85
N PHE A 205 -10.31 -12.19 35.54
CA PHE A 205 -9.26 -12.38 34.54
C PHE A 205 -8.46 -11.12 34.23
N GLY A 206 -8.78 -9.98 34.86
CA GLY A 206 -8.01 -8.75 34.71
C GLY A 206 -8.52 -7.82 33.61
N ALA A 207 -9.84 -7.79 33.36
CA ALA A 207 -10.45 -6.77 32.51
C ALA A 207 -10.14 -5.35 33.02
N LEU A 208 -10.17 -4.42 32.08
CA LEU A 208 -9.92 -3.01 32.34
C LEU A 208 -11.08 -2.45 33.17
N ASP A 209 -10.74 -1.91 34.33
CA ASP A 209 -11.69 -1.27 35.25
C ASP A 209 -10.99 -0.10 35.94
N ARG A 210 -11.62 1.07 35.90
CA ARG A 210 -11.02 2.33 36.37
C ARG A 210 -10.72 2.28 37.87
N ASP A 211 -11.68 1.87 38.68
CA ASP A 211 -11.57 1.93 40.14
C ASP A 211 -10.58 0.87 40.67
N LEU A 212 -10.57 -0.31 40.05
CA LEU A 212 -9.58 -1.34 40.36
C LEU A 212 -8.15 -0.92 39.98
N ILE A 213 -7.98 -0.19 38.88
CA ILE A 213 -6.67 0.36 38.50
C ILE A 213 -6.22 1.44 39.49
N LEU A 214 -7.12 2.37 39.85
CA LEU A 214 -6.82 3.43 40.82
C LEU A 214 -6.53 2.89 42.23
N SER A 215 -7.07 1.72 42.57
CA SER A 215 -6.72 0.99 43.81
C SER A 215 -5.45 0.15 43.72
N GLY A 216 -4.69 0.24 42.62
CA GLY A 216 -3.34 -0.33 42.48
C GLY A 216 -3.24 -1.56 41.59
N GLN A 217 -4.33 -2.03 40.96
CA GLN A 217 -4.30 -3.19 40.06
C GLN A 217 -3.82 -2.82 38.65
N ILE A 218 -2.63 -2.22 38.55
CA ILE A 218 -2.06 -1.63 37.32
C ILE A 218 -1.88 -2.68 36.21
N TYR A 219 -1.70 -3.96 36.56
CA TYR A 219 -1.60 -5.06 35.59
C TYR A 219 -2.81 -5.14 34.64
N ARG A 220 -3.97 -4.61 35.03
CA ARG A 220 -5.19 -4.54 34.20
C ARG A 220 -5.00 -3.72 32.93
N LEU A 221 -4.07 -2.76 32.91
CA LEU A 221 -3.67 -2.03 31.70
C LEU A 221 -2.97 -2.94 30.66
N PHE A 222 -2.55 -4.13 31.06
CA PHE A 222 -1.92 -5.12 30.18
C PHE A 222 -2.83 -6.31 29.90
N THR A 223 -3.41 -6.91 30.94
CA THR A 223 -4.16 -8.17 30.82
C THR A 223 -5.42 -8.03 29.99
N TYR A 224 -6.09 -6.87 30.02
CA TYR A 224 -7.32 -6.64 29.27
C TYR A 224 -7.18 -6.85 27.75
N MET A 225 -5.96 -6.66 27.22
CA MET A 225 -5.65 -6.86 25.79
C MET A 225 -5.84 -8.30 25.32
N PHE A 226 -5.87 -9.28 26.23
CA PHE A 226 -5.94 -10.70 25.90
C PHE A 226 -7.34 -11.29 26.18
N LEU A 227 -8.22 -10.51 26.79
CA LEU A 227 -9.59 -10.92 27.12
C LEU A 227 -10.53 -10.57 25.95
N HIS A 228 -11.52 -11.41 25.70
CA HIS A 228 -12.48 -11.22 24.61
C HIS A 228 -13.88 -11.54 25.09
N ILE A 229 -14.83 -10.62 24.88
CA ILE A 229 -16.23 -10.76 25.30
C ILE A 229 -17.01 -11.49 24.19
N GLY A 230 -17.24 -12.79 24.36
CA GLY A 230 -17.94 -13.62 23.39
C GLY A 230 -17.11 -14.03 22.17
N PHE A 231 -17.57 -15.09 21.50
CA PHE A 231 -16.85 -15.74 20.41
C PHE A 231 -16.63 -14.82 19.19
N MET A 232 -17.64 -14.04 18.78
CA MET A 232 -17.52 -13.16 17.62
C MET A 232 -16.47 -12.06 17.83
N HIS A 233 -16.32 -11.57 19.06
CA HIS A 233 -15.29 -10.58 19.38
C HIS A 233 -13.88 -11.19 19.24
N LEU A 234 -13.67 -12.42 19.74
CA LEU A 234 -12.42 -13.15 19.55
C LEU A 234 -12.12 -13.37 18.06
N LEU A 235 -13.12 -13.80 17.28
CA LEU A 235 -12.94 -14.09 15.86
C LEU A 235 -12.52 -12.85 15.07
N CYS A 236 -13.22 -11.73 15.25
CA CYS A 236 -12.93 -10.47 14.55
C CYS A 236 -11.54 -9.91 14.91
N ASN A 237 -11.16 -9.96 16.20
CA ASN A 237 -9.83 -9.54 16.62
C ASN A 237 -8.75 -10.49 16.12
N GLY A 238 -8.97 -11.80 16.16
CA GLY A 238 -8.03 -12.78 15.62
C GLY A 238 -7.79 -12.60 14.12
N PHE A 239 -8.85 -12.36 13.35
CA PHE A 239 -8.74 -12.05 11.93
C PHE A 239 -7.96 -10.76 11.68
N SER A 240 -8.22 -9.72 12.47
CA SER A 240 -7.52 -8.43 12.36
C SER A 240 -6.04 -8.54 12.77
N ILE A 241 -5.70 -9.29 13.81
CA ILE A 241 -4.31 -9.60 14.20
C ILE A 241 -3.61 -10.33 13.06
N TYR A 242 -4.26 -11.31 12.45
CA TYR A 242 -3.65 -12.03 11.33
C TYR A 242 -3.39 -11.11 10.14
N ILE A 243 -4.37 -10.31 9.72
CA ILE A 243 -4.18 -9.39 8.59
C ILE A 243 -3.14 -8.33 8.91
N PHE A 244 -3.37 -7.49 9.92
CA PHE A 244 -2.54 -6.32 10.15
C PHE A 244 -1.25 -6.65 10.89
N GLY A 245 -1.32 -7.58 11.85
CA GLY A 245 -0.19 -8.00 12.67
C GLY A 245 0.88 -8.72 11.86
N SER A 246 0.48 -9.63 10.95
CA SER A 246 1.45 -10.32 10.08
C SER A 246 2.27 -9.34 9.24
N ARG A 247 1.65 -8.31 8.66
CA ARG A 247 2.37 -7.25 7.94
C ARG A 247 3.28 -6.48 8.89
N ALA A 248 2.75 -6.00 10.02
CA ALA A 248 3.56 -5.24 10.95
C ALA A 248 4.80 -6.03 11.42
N GLU A 249 4.67 -7.32 11.74
CA GLU A 249 5.79 -8.18 12.10
C GLU A 249 6.79 -8.33 10.95
N LYS A 250 6.33 -8.59 9.73
CA LYS A 250 7.20 -8.71 8.55
C LYS A 250 8.01 -7.44 8.27
N TYR A 251 7.38 -6.28 8.38
CA TYR A 251 7.94 -5.00 7.94
C TYR A 251 8.70 -4.23 9.03
N PHE A 252 8.22 -4.28 10.28
CA PHE A 252 8.92 -3.69 11.42
C PHE A 252 9.89 -4.65 12.10
N GLY A 253 9.72 -5.96 11.91
CA GLY A 253 10.45 -6.99 12.62
C GLY A 253 9.84 -7.32 13.99
N LYS A 254 10.22 -8.48 14.53
CA LYS A 254 9.62 -9.10 15.72
C LYS A 254 9.58 -8.17 16.95
N LEU A 255 10.71 -7.59 17.33
CA LEU A 255 10.81 -6.76 18.54
C LEU A 255 9.96 -5.49 18.43
N LYS A 256 10.06 -4.78 17.31
CA LYS A 256 9.32 -3.53 17.08
C LYS A 256 7.81 -3.79 17.01
N TYR A 257 7.40 -4.91 16.41
CA TYR A 257 6.01 -5.34 16.39
C TYR A 257 5.44 -5.51 17.81
N VAL A 258 6.14 -6.22 18.69
CA VAL A 258 5.72 -6.41 20.09
C VAL A 258 5.64 -5.07 20.83
N ILE A 259 6.64 -4.19 20.64
CA ILE A 259 6.64 -2.87 21.27
C ILE A 259 5.44 -2.03 20.79
N ILE A 260 5.15 -2.03 19.49
CA ILE A 260 3.97 -1.34 18.93
C ILE A 260 2.69 -1.89 19.57
N TYR A 261 2.52 -3.22 19.62
CA TYR A 261 1.33 -3.83 20.22
C TYR A 261 1.11 -3.39 21.67
N ILE A 262 2.16 -3.48 22.50
CA ILE A 262 2.08 -3.15 23.92
C ILE A 262 1.84 -1.66 24.14
N ILE A 263 2.60 -0.77 23.50
CA ILE A 263 2.44 0.68 23.69
C ILE A 263 1.06 1.13 23.21
N SER A 264 0.59 0.63 22.07
CA SER A 264 -0.75 0.93 21.57
C SER A 264 -1.84 0.45 22.52
N GLY A 265 -1.75 -0.79 23.02
CA GLY A 265 -2.70 -1.28 24.00
C GLY A 265 -2.68 -0.49 25.31
N LEU A 266 -1.52 -0.03 25.76
CA LEU A 266 -1.42 0.84 26.94
C LEU A 266 -2.09 2.19 26.71
N LEU A 267 -1.80 2.87 25.60
CA LEU A 267 -2.45 4.15 25.31
C LEU A 267 -3.96 4.00 25.07
N GLY A 268 -4.40 2.89 24.46
CA GLY A 268 -5.81 2.56 24.35
C GLY A 268 -6.46 2.38 25.72
N GLY A 269 -5.85 1.60 26.61
CA GLY A 269 -6.35 1.38 27.97
C GLY A 269 -6.41 2.68 28.77
N LEU A 270 -5.39 3.52 28.66
CA LEU A 270 -5.35 4.84 29.30
C LEU A 270 -6.45 5.77 28.79
N LEU A 271 -6.67 5.84 27.47
CA LEU A 271 -7.70 6.72 26.91
C LEU A 271 -9.10 6.20 27.24
N SER A 272 -9.29 4.88 27.24
CA SER A 272 -10.49 4.21 27.73
C SER A 272 -10.77 4.58 29.19
N ILE A 273 -9.85 4.37 30.14
CA ILE A 273 -10.13 4.70 31.56
C ILE A 273 -10.37 6.18 31.82
N ILE A 274 -9.91 7.11 30.96
CA ILE A 274 -10.18 8.54 31.14
C ILE A 274 -11.60 8.87 30.68
N PHE A 275 -11.99 8.43 29.48
CA PHE A 275 -13.21 8.89 28.81
C PHE A 275 -14.36 7.88 28.79
N ASN A 276 -14.09 6.63 29.17
CA ASN A 276 -15.04 5.54 29.33
C ASN A 276 -14.99 5.03 30.79
N GLY A 277 -16.17 4.85 31.40
CA GLY A 277 -16.30 4.35 32.78
C GLY A 277 -16.68 2.87 32.86
N ALA A 278 -16.99 2.23 31.73
CA ALA A 278 -17.42 0.84 31.69
C ALA A 278 -16.23 -0.13 31.71
N VAL A 279 -16.48 -1.36 32.17
CA VAL A 279 -15.53 -2.47 32.07
C VAL A 279 -15.22 -2.75 30.60
N SER A 280 -13.94 -2.83 30.25
CA SER A 280 -13.48 -3.05 28.87
C SER A 280 -12.51 -4.22 28.79
N ALA A 281 -12.57 -4.97 27.68
CA ALA A 281 -11.77 -6.14 27.42
C ALA A 281 -11.65 -6.33 25.91
N GLY A 282 -10.44 -6.56 25.40
CA GLY A 282 -10.22 -6.76 23.97
C GLY A 282 -8.82 -6.35 23.51
N ALA A 283 -8.29 -7.10 22.53
CA ALA A 283 -7.07 -6.74 21.83
C ALA A 283 -7.23 -5.52 20.90
N SER A 284 -8.46 -5.04 20.68
CA SER A 284 -8.79 -4.07 19.63
C SER A 284 -8.00 -2.77 19.74
N GLY A 285 -7.75 -2.23 20.92
CA GLY A 285 -6.90 -1.03 21.08
C GLY A 285 -5.49 -1.25 20.52
N ALA A 286 -4.85 -2.37 20.86
CA ALA A 286 -3.54 -2.72 20.31
C ALA A 286 -3.58 -2.97 18.79
N ILE A 287 -4.65 -3.60 18.28
CA ILE A 287 -4.86 -3.83 16.84
C ILE A 287 -5.00 -2.52 16.06
N PHE A 288 -5.77 -1.55 16.58
CA PHE A 288 -5.86 -0.22 15.98
C PHE A 288 -4.50 0.47 15.94
N GLY A 289 -3.67 0.24 16.95
CA GLY A 289 -2.28 0.66 16.94
C GLY A 289 -1.43 0.02 15.85
N ILE A 290 -1.52 -1.31 15.67
CA ILE A 290 -0.88 -2.00 14.56
C ILE A 290 -1.33 -1.41 13.21
N MET A 291 -2.63 -1.14 13.05
CA MET A 291 -3.15 -0.52 11.84
C MET A 291 -2.58 0.90 11.64
N GLY A 292 -2.48 1.71 12.70
CA GLY A 292 -1.81 3.00 12.68
C GLY A 292 -0.33 2.91 12.29
N ALA A 293 0.37 1.90 12.79
CA ALA A 293 1.76 1.63 12.43
C ALA A 293 1.91 1.24 10.94
N ASN A 294 1.00 0.43 10.41
CA ASN A 294 0.97 0.08 8.99
C ASN A 294 0.69 1.31 8.10
N ILE A 295 -0.21 2.22 8.52
CA ILE A 295 -0.47 3.49 7.82
C ILE A 295 0.81 4.34 7.77
N VAL A 296 1.48 4.51 8.91
CA VAL A 296 2.74 5.27 8.97
C VAL A 296 3.79 4.65 8.08
N TYR A 297 3.96 3.33 8.17
CA TYR A 297 4.95 2.62 7.36
C TYR A 297 4.70 2.77 5.87
N SER A 298 3.46 2.53 5.44
CA SER A 298 3.05 2.65 4.03
C SER A 298 3.26 4.07 3.51
N LYS A 299 2.91 5.09 4.30
CA LYS A 299 3.12 6.50 3.95
C LYS A 299 4.60 6.88 3.92
N PHE A 300 5.37 6.47 4.93
CA PHE A 300 6.77 6.89 5.10
C PHE A 300 7.67 6.30 4.01
N TYR A 301 7.47 5.02 3.69
CA TYR A 301 8.22 4.32 2.63
C TYR A 301 7.51 4.34 1.26
N LYS A 302 6.38 5.05 1.14
CA LYS A 302 5.55 5.20 -0.07
C LYS A 302 5.29 3.86 -0.79
N ARG A 303 4.82 2.86 -0.04
CA ARG A 303 4.63 1.50 -0.59
C ARG A 303 3.48 0.74 0.05
N SER A 304 2.91 -0.20 -0.69
CA SER A 304 1.92 -1.15 -0.19
C SER A 304 2.57 -2.27 0.65
N MET A 305 1.80 -2.82 1.59
CA MET A 305 2.21 -3.90 2.50
C MET A 305 1.42 -5.16 2.19
N ASP A 306 1.94 -6.02 1.31
CA ASP A 306 1.26 -7.26 0.85
C ASP A 306 -0.20 -7.01 0.41
N GLY A 307 -0.42 -6.01 -0.47
CA GLY A 307 -1.74 -5.62 -0.99
C GLY A 307 -2.52 -4.62 -0.12
N LEU A 308 -2.00 -4.25 1.06
CA LEU A 308 -2.55 -3.17 1.88
C LEU A 308 -1.83 -1.85 1.55
N ASP A 309 -2.36 -1.11 0.58
CA ASP A 309 -1.90 0.25 0.32
C ASP A 309 -2.43 1.25 1.36
N LEU A 310 -1.89 2.48 1.32
CA LEU A 310 -2.24 3.54 2.24
C LEU A 310 -3.74 3.88 2.22
N GLY A 311 -4.36 3.90 1.03
CA GLY A 311 -5.77 4.23 0.87
C GLY A 311 -6.66 3.16 1.51
N VAL A 312 -6.37 1.89 1.23
CA VAL A 312 -7.06 0.74 1.82
C VAL A 312 -6.96 0.78 3.34
N LEU A 313 -5.76 1.00 3.90
CA LEU A 313 -5.56 1.07 5.35
C LEU A 313 -6.35 2.22 6.00
N ILE A 314 -6.39 3.40 5.37
CA ILE A 314 -7.15 4.55 5.87
C ILE A 314 -8.66 4.24 5.84
N VAL A 315 -9.17 3.66 4.75
CA VAL A 315 -10.58 3.29 4.64
C VAL A 315 -10.96 2.27 5.70
N PHE A 316 -10.14 1.22 5.91
CA PHE A 316 -10.36 0.26 6.99
C PHE A 316 -10.38 0.94 8.36
N ALA A 317 -9.46 1.87 8.64
CA ALA A 317 -9.45 2.59 9.91
C ALA A 317 -10.72 3.41 10.12
N ILE A 318 -11.18 4.14 9.10
CA ILE A 318 -12.40 4.95 9.16
C ILE A 318 -13.62 4.05 9.37
N ILE A 319 -13.75 2.96 8.61
CA ILE A 319 -14.90 2.04 8.72
C ILE A 319 -14.93 1.38 10.10
N ASN A 320 -13.80 0.91 10.62
CA ASN A 320 -13.78 0.23 11.93
C ASN A 320 -14.07 1.20 13.10
N ILE A 321 -13.58 2.44 13.07
CA ILE A 321 -13.95 3.45 14.06
C ILE A 321 -15.43 3.84 13.90
N GLY A 322 -15.89 4.07 12.67
CA GLY A 322 -17.26 4.47 12.38
C GLY A 322 -18.29 3.42 12.80
N THR A 323 -18.01 2.13 12.54
CA THR A 323 -18.86 1.02 12.99
C THR A 323 -18.86 0.88 14.51
N GLY A 324 -17.74 1.14 15.18
CA GLY A 324 -17.68 1.16 16.64
C GLY A 324 -18.54 2.25 17.29
N ILE A 325 -18.84 3.35 16.59
CA ILE A 325 -19.79 4.37 17.08
C ILE A 325 -21.23 3.84 17.05
N LEU A 326 -21.55 2.96 16.10
CA LEU A 326 -22.91 2.45 15.87
C LEU A 326 -23.23 1.21 16.71
N ILE A 327 -22.22 0.43 17.12
CA ILE A 327 -22.40 -0.80 17.89
C ILE A 327 -22.31 -0.46 19.40
N PRO A 328 -23.37 -0.73 20.19
CA PRO A 328 -23.33 -0.51 21.63
C PRO A 328 -22.21 -1.30 22.31
N ASN A 329 -21.65 -0.73 23.38
CA ASN A 329 -20.58 -1.32 24.20
C ASN A 329 -19.22 -1.48 23.48
N VAL A 330 -19.00 -0.80 22.34
CA VAL A 330 -17.67 -0.69 21.73
C VAL A 330 -16.90 0.49 22.31
N ASP A 331 -15.66 0.22 22.72
CA ASP A 331 -14.77 1.19 23.34
C ASP A 331 -13.96 2.00 22.31
N ASN A 332 -14.59 3.00 21.71
CA ASN A 332 -13.97 3.85 20.68
C ASN A 332 -12.81 4.69 21.23
N TRP A 333 -12.82 5.04 22.52
CA TRP A 333 -11.70 5.73 23.15
C TRP A 333 -10.47 4.82 23.23
N GLY A 334 -10.69 3.54 23.56
CA GLY A 334 -9.66 2.51 23.47
C GLY A 334 -9.09 2.38 22.06
N HIS A 335 -9.93 2.38 21.02
CA HIS A 335 -9.50 2.30 19.62
C HIS A 335 -8.68 3.53 19.20
N LEU A 336 -9.16 4.73 19.52
CA LEU A 336 -8.49 5.98 19.19
C LEU A 336 -7.13 6.09 19.89
N GLY A 337 -7.06 5.79 21.19
CA GLY A 337 -5.81 5.79 21.96
C GLY A 337 -4.81 4.78 21.41
N GLY A 338 -5.30 3.60 21.02
CA GLY A 338 -4.53 2.58 20.33
C GLY A 338 -3.90 3.06 19.03
N LEU A 339 -4.73 3.62 18.14
CA LEU A 339 -4.32 4.17 16.85
C LEU A 339 -3.23 5.24 17.02
N ILE A 340 -3.43 6.19 17.95
CA ILE A 340 -2.46 7.24 18.26
C ILE A 340 -1.13 6.64 18.74
N GLY A 341 -1.18 5.68 19.68
CA GLY A 341 0.03 5.03 20.19
C GLY A 341 0.81 4.29 19.10
N GLY A 342 0.10 3.68 18.16
CA GLY A 342 0.71 3.01 17.00
C GLY A 342 1.39 3.98 16.04
N ILE A 343 0.71 5.09 15.72
CA ILE A 343 1.25 6.16 14.87
C ILE A 343 2.52 6.76 15.48
N ILE A 344 2.49 7.13 16.77
CA ILE A 344 3.64 7.73 17.45
C ILE A 344 4.81 6.76 17.48
N THR A 345 4.59 5.52 17.93
CA THR A 345 5.66 4.52 18.09
C THR A 345 6.31 4.17 16.75
N SER A 346 5.50 3.98 15.71
CA SER A 346 6.02 3.68 14.37
C SER A 346 6.76 4.84 13.73
N LEU A 347 6.32 6.09 13.93
CA LEU A 347 7.03 7.28 13.44
C LEU A 347 8.44 7.35 14.05
N ILE A 348 8.57 7.13 15.35
CA ILE A 348 9.87 7.10 16.04
C ILE A 348 10.77 6.03 15.41
N PHE A 349 10.25 4.83 15.17
CA PHE A 349 11.02 3.76 14.53
C PHE A 349 11.44 4.06 13.10
N CYS A 350 10.54 4.59 12.27
CA CYS A 350 10.84 4.92 10.87
C CYS A 350 11.88 6.05 10.76
N ILE A 351 11.78 7.08 11.61
CA ILE A 351 12.75 8.18 11.65
C ILE A 351 14.13 7.68 12.11
N GLY A 352 14.17 6.85 13.16
CA GLY A 352 15.41 6.27 13.67
C GLY A 352 16.14 5.41 12.63
N GLU A 353 15.41 4.61 11.86
CA GLU A 353 16.00 3.78 10.80
C GLU A 353 16.56 4.62 9.65
N LYS A 354 15.81 5.62 9.18
CA LYS A 354 16.28 6.50 8.12
C LYS A 354 17.57 7.24 8.48
N LYS A 355 17.74 7.61 9.75
CA LYS A 355 18.98 8.27 10.23
C LYS A 355 20.18 7.33 10.16
N ASN A 356 20.01 6.07 10.54
CA ASN A 356 21.07 5.07 10.52
C ASN A 356 21.50 4.65 9.10
N GLU A 357 20.63 4.83 8.09
CA GLU A 357 20.99 4.60 6.68
C GLU A 357 21.82 5.75 6.06
N THR A 358 21.78 6.94 6.67
CA THR A 358 22.46 8.15 6.17
C THR A 358 23.80 8.46 6.86
N THR A 359 24.18 7.67 7.85
CA THR A 359 25.45 7.74 8.60
C THR A 359 26.28 6.52 8.28
#